data_AF-A0A8I6YGN3-F1
#
_entry.id   AF-A0A8I6YGN3-F1
#
_cell.length_a   1.000
_cell.length_b   1.000
_cell.length_c   1.000
_cell.angle_alpha   90.00
_cell.angle_beta   90.00
_cell.angle_gamma   90.00
#
_symmetry.space_group_name_H-M   'P 1'
#
loop_
_entity.id
_entity.type
_entity.pdbx_description
1 polymer ?
#
loop_
_entity_poly.entity_id
_entity_poly.type
_entity_poly.pdbx_seq_one_letter_code
_entity_poly.pdbx_strand_id
1 'polypeptide(L)'
;MPTRFGEVLAHGKTKLDVVYTNESREVPHFLRQLKERWLDAAVDHEKFLGPDLEYTADQHGVAVIQLCFAHHVLIFQWASSDKHCPELMDFLRSGITFATVDITNDKLKMRTSMAHMAVALIDEEYGNMKTNFPKSRHKLWEKAPLDRINIEYAAKDAYVSYELYRKIQIVNYGQRHLD
;
A
#
# COMPACT_ATOMS: atom_id res chain seq x y z
N MET A 1 -20.77 -0.03 -8.45
CA MET A 1 -20.53 -0.86 -7.26
C MET A 1 -19.12 -1.33 -7.46
N PRO A 2 -18.20 -0.92 -6.60
CA PRO A 2 -16.81 -1.16 -6.86
C PRO A 2 -16.45 -2.63 -6.90
N THR A 3 -15.43 -2.94 -7.69
CA THR A 3 -14.94 -4.31 -7.85
C THR A 3 -14.20 -4.69 -6.58
N ARG A 4 -14.92 -5.25 -5.60
CA ARG A 4 -14.27 -5.85 -4.43
C ARG A 4 -13.48 -7.06 -4.94
N PHE A 5 -12.16 -6.98 -4.84
CA PHE A 5 -11.28 -8.06 -5.24
C PHE A 5 -11.24 -9.18 -4.20
N GLY A 6 -11.68 -8.88 -2.97
CA GLY A 6 -11.92 -9.85 -1.91
C GLY A 6 -10.74 -9.97 -0.96
N GLU A 7 -10.62 -11.13 -0.29
CA GLU A 7 -9.55 -11.38 0.66
C GLU A 7 -8.25 -11.78 -0.04
N VAL A 8 -7.13 -11.13 0.30
CA VAL A 8 -5.77 -11.53 -0.09
C VAL A 8 -5.02 -11.99 1.15
N LEU A 9 -4.36 -13.15 1.08
CA LEU A 9 -3.49 -13.63 2.16
C LEU A 9 -2.12 -12.97 2.06
N ALA A 10 -1.71 -12.20 3.07
CA ALA A 10 -0.43 -11.51 3.11
C ALA A 10 0.73 -12.49 3.38
N HIS A 11 0.78 -12.99 4.63
CA HIS A 11 1.66 -14.04 5.15
C HIS A 11 0.85 -14.88 6.15
N GLY A 12 1.17 -16.16 6.30
CA GLY A 12 0.48 -17.05 7.25
C GLY A 12 -1.05 -16.99 7.16
N LYS A 13 -1.70 -16.51 8.22
CA LYS A 13 -3.18 -16.34 8.30
C LYS A 13 -3.66 -14.90 8.19
N THR A 14 -2.75 -13.95 7.94
CA THR A 14 -3.09 -12.52 7.84
C THR A 14 -3.86 -12.26 6.54
N LYS A 15 -5.13 -11.86 6.68
CA LYS A 15 -6.04 -11.57 5.58
C LYS A 15 -6.18 -10.08 5.38
N LEU A 16 -6.02 -9.64 4.14
CA LEU A 16 -6.23 -8.27 3.69
C LEU A 16 -7.59 -8.17 2.99
N ASP A 17 -8.42 -7.19 3.36
CA ASP A 17 -9.62 -6.81 2.63
C ASP A 17 -9.22 -5.86 1.50
N VAL A 18 -9.22 -6.38 0.26
CA VAL A 18 -8.69 -5.68 -0.89
C VAL A 18 -9.82 -5.19 -1.79
N VAL A 19 -9.73 -3.89 -2.07
CA VAL A 19 -10.55 -3.19 -3.04
C VAL A 19 -9.69 -2.86 -4.25
N TYR A 20 -10.16 -3.22 -5.43
CA TYR A 20 -9.55 -2.82 -6.69
C TYR A 20 -10.55 -1.99 -7.50
N THR A 21 -10.09 -0.88 -8.05
CA THR A 21 -10.90 -0.13 -9.01
C THR A 21 -10.01 0.57 -10.03
N ASN A 22 -10.52 0.75 -11.24
CA ASN A 22 -10.02 1.66 -12.26
C ASN A 22 -11.02 2.81 -12.53
N GLU A 23 -12.05 2.93 -11.68
CA GLU A 23 -13.15 3.89 -11.82
C GLU A 23 -13.01 5.00 -10.76
N SER A 24 -12.58 6.20 -11.18
CA SER A 24 -12.36 7.33 -10.25
C SER A 24 -13.57 7.68 -9.39
N ARG A 25 -14.79 7.52 -9.94
CA ARG A 25 -16.06 7.77 -9.21
C ARG A 25 -16.27 6.87 -7.98
N GLU A 26 -15.57 5.75 -7.88
CA GLU A 26 -15.71 4.81 -6.76
C GLU A 26 -14.71 5.10 -5.64
N VAL A 27 -13.59 5.76 -5.95
CA VAL A 27 -12.52 6.09 -5.00
C VAL A 27 -13.03 6.91 -3.81
N PRO A 28 -13.87 7.97 -3.96
CA PRO A 28 -14.35 8.76 -2.84
C PRO A 28 -15.13 7.92 -1.81
N HIS A 29 -15.87 6.91 -2.28
CA HIS A 29 -16.61 6.03 -1.38
C HIS A 29 -15.67 5.23 -0.47
N PHE A 30 -14.57 4.72 -1.02
CA PHE A 30 -13.59 3.96 -0.27
C PHE A 30 -12.74 4.80 0.65
N LEU A 31 -12.29 5.98 0.20
CA LEU A 31 -11.54 6.89 1.07
C LEU A 31 -12.38 7.30 2.28
N ARG A 32 -13.68 7.54 2.06
CA ARG A 32 -14.62 7.84 3.14
C ARG A 32 -14.77 6.68 4.10
N GLN A 33 -14.97 5.45 3.61
CA GLN A 33 -15.00 4.27 4.47
C GLN A 33 -13.67 4.12 5.23
N LEU A 34 -12.54 4.22 4.51
CA LEU A 34 -11.18 4.10 5.05
C LEU A 34 -11.01 5.03 6.26
N LYS A 35 -11.41 6.28 6.07
CA LYS A 35 -11.32 7.33 7.09
C LYS A 35 -12.30 7.12 8.24
N GLU A 36 -13.59 7.13 7.95
CA GLU A 36 -14.65 7.21 8.97
C GLU A 36 -14.77 5.93 9.79
N ARG A 37 -14.52 4.76 9.17
CA ARG A 37 -14.71 3.47 9.85
C ARG A 37 -13.47 3.00 10.59
N TRP A 38 -12.29 3.33 10.09
CA TRP A 38 -11.06 2.71 10.57
C TRP A 38 -10.04 3.73 11.05
N LEU A 39 -9.69 4.74 10.24
CA LEU A 39 -8.65 5.70 10.60
C LEU A 39 -9.07 6.61 11.78
N ASP A 40 -10.30 7.15 11.75
CA ASP A 40 -10.78 8.06 12.79
C ASP A 40 -10.98 7.34 14.15
N ALA A 41 -11.20 6.02 14.11
CA ALA A 41 -11.32 5.16 15.29
C ALA A 41 -9.97 4.63 15.82
N ALA A 42 -8.89 4.81 15.07
CA ALA A 42 -7.57 4.33 15.46
C ALA A 42 -6.99 5.11 16.64
N VAL A 43 -6.07 4.51 17.39
CA VAL A 43 -5.26 5.26 18.36
C VAL A 43 -4.29 6.20 17.64
N ASP A 44 -3.96 7.34 18.24
CA ASP A 44 -3.28 8.44 17.52
C ASP A 44 -1.95 8.02 16.87
N HIS A 45 -1.16 7.17 17.50
CA HIS A 45 0.11 6.68 16.96
C HIS A 45 -0.05 5.65 15.83
N GLU A 46 -1.27 5.18 15.55
CA GLU A 46 -1.61 4.30 14.43
C GLU A 46 -2.37 5.01 13.31
N LYS A 47 -2.64 6.33 13.44
CA LYS A 47 -3.33 7.15 12.43
C LYS A 47 -2.42 7.52 11.26
N PHE A 48 -1.96 6.50 10.54
CA PHE A 48 -1.19 6.66 9.31
C PHE A 48 -1.57 5.62 8.26
N LEU A 49 -1.19 5.87 7.02
CA LEU A 49 -1.40 4.96 5.88
C LEU A 49 -0.07 4.46 5.34
N GLY A 50 -0.03 3.21 4.88
CA GLY A 50 1.04 2.69 4.03
C GLY A 50 0.75 2.99 2.56
N PRO A 51 1.39 3.99 1.95
CA PRO A 51 1.32 4.17 0.51
C PRO A 51 2.27 3.22 -0.20
N ASP A 52 1.92 2.86 -1.43
CA ASP A 52 2.88 2.42 -2.44
C ASP A 52 2.42 2.89 -3.83
N LEU A 53 3.34 2.92 -4.79
CA LEU A 53 3.09 3.35 -6.17
C LEU A 53 3.75 2.39 -7.15
N GLU A 54 2.99 2.01 -8.19
CA GLU A 54 3.53 1.34 -9.36
C GLU A 54 3.48 2.27 -10.57
N TYR A 55 4.49 2.17 -11.42
CA TYR A 55 4.71 3.12 -12.51
C TYR A 55 4.39 2.49 -13.87
N THR A 56 4.16 3.36 -14.85
CA THR A 56 4.00 2.99 -16.26
C THR A 56 5.25 2.28 -16.78
N ALA A 57 5.11 1.51 -17.86
CA ALA A 57 6.21 0.72 -18.41
C ALA A 57 7.41 1.59 -18.82
N ASP A 58 7.16 2.84 -19.21
CA ASP A 58 8.17 3.85 -19.56
C ASP A 58 8.72 4.62 -18.35
N GLN A 59 8.19 4.39 -17.15
CA GLN A 59 8.58 5.00 -15.87
C GLN A 59 8.30 6.50 -15.74
N HIS A 60 7.53 7.12 -16.64
CA HIS A 60 7.23 8.56 -16.58
C HIS A 60 5.95 8.92 -15.80
N GLY A 61 5.07 7.95 -15.56
CA GLY A 61 3.78 8.16 -14.91
C GLY A 61 3.49 7.15 -13.80
N VAL A 62 2.57 7.52 -12.91
CA VAL A 62 1.98 6.58 -11.96
C VAL A 62 0.93 5.75 -12.70
N ALA A 63 0.99 4.43 -12.55
CA ALA A 63 0.04 3.49 -13.12
C ALA A 63 -0.97 2.98 -12.07
N VAL A 64 -0.50 2.71 -10.85
CA VAL A 64 -1.32 2.24 -9.74
C VAL A 64 -0.95 3.01 -8.47
N ILE A 65 -1.97 3.34 -7.69
CA ILE A 65 -1.84 3.92 -6.36
C ILE A 65 -2.39 2.91 -5.35
N GLN A 66 -1.61 2.61 -4.32
CA GLN A 66 -2.01 1.74 -3.23
C GLN A 66 -2.09 2.54 -1.93
N LEU A 67 -3.16 2.34 -1.16
CA LEU A 67 -3.32 2.88 0.18
C LEU A 67 -3.72 1.76 1.13
N CYS A 68 -2.86 1.49 2.11
CA CYS A 68 -3.11 0.49 3.15
C CYS A 68 -3.35 1.14 4.52
N PHE A 69 -4.40 0.72 5.19
CA PHE A 69 -4.62 0.97 6.62
C PHE A 69 -4.89 -0.37 7.32
N ALA A 70 -4.03 -0.77 8.25
CA ALA A 70 -4.12 -2.08 8.91
C ALA A 70 -4.25 -3.21 7.87
N HIS A 71 -5.42 -3.84 7.77
CA HIS A 71 -5.70 -4.90 6.82
C HIS A 71 -6.58 -4.47 5.64
N HIS A 72 -6.90 -3.18 5.51
CA HIS A 72 -7.74 -2.65 4.44
C HIS A 72 -6.87 -1.99 3.37
N VAL A 73 -6.97 -2.48 2.14
CA VAL A 73 -6.14 -1.99 1.03
C VAL A 73 -6.99 -1.52 -0.13
N LEU A 74 -6.81 -0.27 -0.53
CA LEU A 74 -7.31 0.28 -1.79
C LEU A 74 -6.21 0.21 -2.84
N ILE A 75 -6.52 -0.39 -3.99
CA ILE A 75 -5.70 -0.40 -5.19
C ILE A 75 -6.47 0.34 -6.28
N PHE A 76 -5.96 1.50 -6.67
CA PHE A 76 -6.53 2.33 -7.71
C PHE A 76 -5.63 2.32 -8.95
N GLN A 77 -6.10 1.72 -10.04
CA GLN A 77 -5.39 1.72 -11.32
C GLN A 77 -5.55 3.06 -12.04
N TRP A 78 -4.77 4.05 -11.60
CA TRP A 78 -4.76 5.42 -12.11
C TRP A 78 -4.55 5.52 -13.63
N ALA A 79 -3.65 4.71 -14.21
CA ALA A 79 -3.36 4.80 -15.65
C ALA A 79 -4.55 4.42 -16.53
N SER A 80 -5.46 3.58 -16.02
CA SER A 80 -6.67 3.13 -16.71
C SER A 80 -7.92 3.93 -16.33
N SER A 81 -7.81 4.96 -15.49
CA SER A 81 -8.95 5.80 -15.11
C SER A 81 -9.06 7.04 -16.00
N ASP A 82 -10.09 7.86 -15.76
CA ASP A 82 -10.22 9.20 -16.35
C ASP A 82 -9.19 10.21 -15.83
N LYS A 83 -8.32 9.80 -14.89
CA LYS A 83 -7.29 10.62 -14.23
C LYS A 83 -7.86 11.86 -13.54
N HIS A 84 -9.15 11.84 -13.20
CA HIS A 84 -9.83 12.91 -12.52
C HIS A 84 -10.45 12.41 -11.21
N CYS A 85 -9.74 12.65 -10.09
CA CYS A 85 -10.22 12.32 -8.76
C CYS A 85 -9.76 13.40 -7.75
N PRO A 86 -10.45 14.55 -7.68
CA PRO A 86 -10.10 15.62 -6.74
C PRO A 86 -10.16 15.15 -5.29
N GLU A 87 -11.09 14.25 -4.94
CA GLU A 87 -11.24 13.73 -3.58
C GLU A 87 -10.02 12.91 -3.14
N LEU A 88 -9.38 12.18 -4.06
CA LEU A 88 -8.11 11.52 -3.76
C LEU A 88 -7.01 12.56 -3.48
N MET A 89 -6.95 13.64 -4.25
CA MET A 89 -5.95 14.70 -4.03
C MET A 89 -6.19 15.43 -2.71
N ASP A 90 -7.44 15.72 -2.38
CA ASP A 90 -7.81 16.33 -1.10
C ASP A 90 -7.50 15.40 0.06
N PHE A 91 -7.76 14.10 -0.08
CA PHE A 91 -7.42 13.10 0.92
C PHE A 91 -5.90 12.99 1.14
N LEU A 92 -5.11 12.96 0.07
CA LEU A 92 -3.64 12.96 0.16
C LEU A 92 -3.11 14.25 0.81
N ARG A 93 -3.85 15.36 0.75
CA ARG A 93 -3.51 16.66 1.35
C ARG A 93 -4.16 16.91 2.71
N SER A 94 -4.95 15.97 3.24
CA SER A 94 -5.79 16.22 4.42
C SER A 94 -5.03 16.21 5.76
N GLY A 95 -3.70 16.22 5.74
CA GLY A 95 -2.86 16.14 6.93
C GLY A 95 -2.76 14.73 7.55
N ILE A 96 -3.25 13.69 6.85
CA ILE A 96 -3.04 12.30 7.27
C ILE A 96 -1.56 11.95 7.13
N THR A 97 -1.00 11.27 8.13
CA THR A 97 0.37 10.78 8.08
C THR A 97 0.47 9.61 7.09
N PHE A 98 1.48 9.64 6.24
CA PHE A 98 1.81 8.50 5.38
C PHE A 98 3.12 7.90 5.84
N ALA A 99 3.16 6.58 5.96
CA ALA A 99 4.36 5.79 6.19
C ALA A 99 5.26 5.90 4.96
N THR A 100 6.02 6.99 4.90
CA THR A 100 7.02 7.21 3.87
C THR A 100 8.38 6.96 4.48
N VAL A 101 9.22 6.27 3.73
CA VAL A 101 10.66 6.30 3.94
C VAL A 101 11.20 7.51 3.20
N ASP A 102 12.06 8.31 3.83
CA ASP A 102 12.73 9.43 3.15
C ASP A 102 13.55 8.87 1.97
N ILE A 103 13.12 9.18 0.75
CA ILE A 103 13.58 8.57 -0.52
C ILE A 103 14.75 9.30 -1.16
N THR A 104 15.43 10.17 -0.42
CA THR A 104 16.60 10.88 -0.92
C THR A 104 17.80 9.91 -1.09
N ASN A 105 17.95 9.38 -2.31
CA ASN A 105 19.18 8.87 -2.94
C ASN A 105 19.58 7.38 -2.99
N ASP A 106 18.76 6.37 -2.65
CA ASP A 106 19.19 4.96 -2.90
C ASP A 106 18.05 3.92 -3.02
N LYS A 107 17.22 4.01 -4.09
CA LYS A 107 16.03 3.14 -4.29
C LYS A 107 16.33 1.63 -4.24
N LEU A 108 17.48 1.18 -4.77
CA LEU A 108 17.83 -0.25 -4.79
C LEU A 108 18.27 -0.76 -3.42
N LYS A 109 19.15 -0.03 -2.72
CA LYS A 109 19.59 -0.39 -1.36
C LYS A 109 18.43 -0.34 -0.37
N MET A 110 17.52 0.63 -0.53
CA MET A 110 16.32 0.76 0.29
C MET A 110 15.36 -0.43 0.08
N ARG A 111 15.12 -0.87 -1.16
CA ARG A 111 14.27 -2.05 -1.42
C ARG A 111 14.84 -3.31 -0.78
N THR A 112 16.16 -3.49 -0.85
CA THR A 112 16.85 -4.59 -0.15
C THR A 112 16.75 -4.44 1.37
N SER A 113 16.89 -3.22 1.90
CA SER A 113 16.73 -2.93 3.33
C SER A 113 15.30 -3.21 3.82
N MET A 114 14.28 -2.79 3.07
CA MET A 114 12.88 -3.04 3.39
C MET A 114 12.56 -4.53 3.40
N ALA A 115 13.08 -5.30 2.44
CA ALA A 115 12.91 -6.75 2.43
C ALA A 115 13.55 -7.41 3.65
N HIS A 116 14.78 -7.03 4.01
CA HIS A 116 15.43 -7.53 5.23
C HIS A 116 14.67 -7.14 6.50
N MET A 117 14.17 -5.91 6.60
CA MET A 117 13.36 -5.48 7.74
C MET A 117 12.01 -6.18 7.79
N ALA A 118 11.38 -6.47 6.64
CA ALA A 118 10.13 -7.22 6.59
C ALA A 118 10.32 -8.64 7.10
N VAL A 119 11.41 -9.29 6.71
CA VAL A 119 11.83 -10.59 7.26
C VAL A 119 12.04 -10.54 8.76
N ALA A 120 12.71 -9.49 9.26
CA ALA A 120 13.06 -9.39 10.68
C ALA A 120 11.88 -8.99 11.59
N LEU A 121 10.98 -8.13 11.11
CA LEU A 121 9.95 -7.48 11.93
C LEU A 121 8.52 -7.96 11.64
N ILE A 122 8.29 -8.62 10.51
CA ILE A 122 6.97 -9.09 10.10
C ILE A 122 6.97 -10.61 9.96
N ASP A 123 7.58 -11.14 8.91
CA ASP A 123 7.55 -12.56 8.57
C ASP A 123 8.63 -12.92 7.52
N GLU A 124 9.22 -14.11 7.62
CA GLU A 124 10.25 -14.59 6.69
C GLU A 124 9.76 -14.76 5.24
N GLU A 125 8.45 -14.98 5.04
CA GLU A 125 7.84 -15.11 3.71
C GLU A 125 8.10 -13.90 2.81
N TYR A 126 8.33 -12.71 3.39
CA TYR A 126 8.60 -11.48 2.64
C TYR A 126 9.99 -11.42 2.01
N GLY A 127 10.93 -12.27 2.43
CA GLY A 127 12.29 -12.29 1.88
C GLY A 127 12.32 -12.62 0.38
N ASN A 128 11.33 -13.37 -0.09
CA ASN A 128 11.19 -13.78 -1.50
C ASN A 128 10.02 -13.11 -2.23
N MET A 129 9.32 -12.15 -1.61
CA MET A 129 8.11 -11.56 -2.20
C MET A 129 8.37 -10.96 -3.60
N LYS A 130 9.50 -10.24 -3.76
CA LYS A 130 9.87 -9.61 -5.04
C LYS A 130 10.44 -10.60 -6.06
N THR A 131 11.11 -11.66 -5.62
CA THR A 131 11.65 -12.68 -6.52
C THR A 131 10.55 -13.60 -7.03
N ASN A 132 9.50 -13.82 -6.23
CA ASN A 132 8.32 -14.61 -6.59
C ASN A 132 7.37 -13.87 -7.54
N PHE A 133 7.43 -12.53 -7.61
CA PHE A 133 6.66 -11.76 -8.57
C PHE A 133 7.38 -11.73 -9.94
N PRO A 134 6.77 -12.23 -11.03
CA PRO A 134 7.49 -12.35 -12.29
C PRO A 134 7.88 -10.97 -12.85
N LYS A 135 9.15 -10.83 -13.25
CA LYS A 135 9.68 -9.55 -13.77
C LYS A 135 8.88 -8.97 -14.95
N SER A 136 8.27 -9.82 -15.75
CA SER A 136 7.39 -9.39 -16.85
C SER A 136 6.12 -8.68 -16.36
N ARG A 137 5.63 -8.99 -15.16
CA ARG A 137 4.44 -8.37 -14.57
C ARG A 137 4.65 -6.91 -14.16
N HIS A 138 5.88 -6.51 -13.85
CA HIS A 138 6.21 -5.09 -13.58
C HIS A 138 6.00 -4.18 -14.79
N LYS A 139 5.85 -4.73 -16.01
CA LYS A 139 5.56 -3.96 -17.23
C LYS A 139 4.07 -3.90 -17.55
N LEU A 140 3.21 -4.52 -16.73
CA LEU A 140 1.78 -4.70 -17.03
C LEU A 140 0.87 -3.93 -16.08
N TRP A 141 1.38 -2.93 -15.37
CA TRP A 141 0.57 -2.09 -14.49
C TRP A 141 -0.48 -1.24 -15.23
N GLU A 142 -0.26 -1.00 -16.53
CA GLU A 142 -1.20 -0.30 -17.41
C GLU A 142 -2.22 -1.24 -18.09
N LYS A 143 -2.03 -2.57 -17.98
CA LYS A 143 -2.98 -3.54 -18.53
C LYS A 143 -4.28 -3.46 -17.71
N ALA A 144 -5.39 -3.19 -18.38
CA ALA A 144 -6.70 -3.05 -17.76
C ALA A 144 -7.65 -4.20 -18.17
N PRO A 145 -8.35 -4.84 -17.21
CA PRO A 145 -8.12 -4.74 -15.76
C PRO A 145 -6.77 -5.35 -15.36
N LEU A 146 -6.28 -4.99 -14.16
CA LEU A 146 -5.09 -5.64 -13.59
C LEU A 146 -5.32 -7.15 -13.46
N ASP A 147 -4.29 -7.93 -13.74
CA ASP A 147 -4.31 -9.37 -13.48
C ASP A 147 -4.32 -9.64 -11.98
N ARG A 148 -4.95 -10.76 -11.57
CA ARG A 148 -5.08 -11.16 -10.17
C ARG A 148 -3.75 -11.12 -9.40
N ILE A 149 -2.68 -11.62 -10.02
CA ILE A 149 -1.33 -11.63 -9.43
C ILE A 149 -0.76 -10.24 -9.17
N ASN A 150 -1.09 -9.25 -10.01
CA ASN A 150 -0.67 -7.86 -9.84
C ASN A 150 -1.41 -7.21 -8.67
N ILE A 151 -2.71 -7.51 -8.51
CA ILE A 151 -3.52 -7.00 -7.41
C ILE A 151 -3.06 -7.64 -6.08
N GLU A 152 -2.81 -8.95 -6.04
CA GLU A 152 -2.29 -9.63 -4.86
C GLU A 152 -0.91 -9.10 -4.45
N TYR A 153 -0.01 -8.88 -5.42
CA TYR A 153 1.30 -8.30 -5.16
C TYR A 153 1.18 -6.87 -4.61
N ALA A 154 0.42 -6.00 -5.29
CA ALA A 154 0.26 -4.60 -4.88
C ALA A 154 -0.38 -4.48 -3.49
N ALA A 155 -1.31 -5.38 -3.14
CA ALA A 155 -1.90 -5.43 -1.81
C ALA A 155 -0.86 -5.75 -0.73
N LYS A 156 0.01 -6.73 -0.99
CA LYS A 156 1.09 -7.11 -0.07
C LYS A 156 2.15 -6.03 0.06
N ASP A 157 2.56 -5.39 -1.04
CA ASP A 157 3.60 -4.34 -1.01
C ASP A 157 3.13 -3.13 -0.16
N ALA A 158 1.87 -2.72 -0.32
CA ALA A 158 1.27 -1.67 0.51
C ALA A 158 1.11 -2.08 1.99
N TYR A 159 0.73 -3.34 2.26
CA TYR A 159 0.66 -3.87 3.62
C TYR A 159 2.01 -3.91 4.32
N VAL A 160 3.07 -4.36 3.63
CA VAL A 160 4.44 -4.36 4.17
C VAL A 160 4.87 -2.94 4.52
N SER A 161 4.57 -1.94 3.67
CA SER A 161 4.84 -0.53 3.96
C SER A 161 4.18 -0.06 5.26
N TYR A 162 2.89 -0.34 5.43
CA TYR A 162 2.14 -0.02 6.67
C TYR A 162 2.70 -0.76 7.90
N GLU A 163 2.87 -2.07 7.79
CA GLU A 163 3.22 -2.95 8.91
C GLU A 163 4.64 -2.67 9.41
N LEU A 164 5.60 -2.46 8.51
CA LEU A 164 6.96 -2.09 8.86
C LEU A 164 7.00 -0.79 9.66
N TYR A 165 6.34 0.24 9.15
CA TYR A 165 6.30 1.53 9.84
C TYR A 165 5.67 1.40 11.23
N ARG A 166 4.57 0.66 11.36
CA ARG A 166 3.94 0.42 12.66
C ARG A 166 4.90 -0.25 13.65
N LYS A 167 5.56 -1.33 13.23
CA LYS A 167 6.50 -2.08 14.08
C LYS A 167 7.67 -1.21 14.53
N ILE A 168 8.23 -0.41 13.62
CA ILE A 168 9.32 0.54 13.93
C ILE A 168 8.84 1.62 14.92
N GLN A 169 7.63 2.17 14.72
CA GLN A 169 7.06 3.15 15.65
C GLN A 169 6.84 2.56 17.05
N ILE A 170 6.34 1.33 17.15
CA ILE A 170 6.15 0.65 18.44
C ILE A 170 7.50 0.46 19.17
N VAL A 171 8.54 0.03 18.46
CA VAL A 171 9.89 -0.12 19.04
C VAL A 171 10.41 1.21 19.57
N ASN A 172 10.30 2.28 18.77
CA ASN A 172 10.73 3.61 19.17
C ASN A 172 9.91 4.17 20.35
N TYR A 173 8.60 3.90 20.39
CA TYR A 173 7.72 4.30 21.50
C TYR A 173 8.11 3.58 22.78
N GLY A 174 8.31 2.25 22.73
CA GLY A 174 8.75 1.46 23.88
C GLY A 174 10.08 1.93 24.46
N GLN A 175 11.05 2.32 23.62
CA GLN A 175 12.32 2.86 24.07
C GLN A 175 12.18 4.22 24.79
N ARG A 176 11.34 5.13 24.28
CA ARG A 176 11.13 6.47 24.88
C ARG A 176 10.41 6.48 26.23
N HIS A 177 9.82 5.35 26.64
CA HIS A 177 9.07 5.22 27.88
C HIS A 177 9.77 4.30 28.90
N LEU A 178 11.01 3.91 28.64
CA LEU A 178 11.90 3.18 29.56
C LEU A 178 13.02 4.07 30.13
N ASP A 179 13.13 5.32 29.66
CA ASP A 179 14.00 6.39 30.19
C ASP A 179 13.20 7.37 31.07
#